data_AF-A0A7R7RQT0-F1
#
_entry.id   AF-A0A7R7RQT0-F1
#
_cell.length_a   1.000
_cell.length_b   1.000
_cell.length_c   1.000
_cell.angle_alpha   90.00
_cell.angle_beta   90.00
_cell.angle_gamma   90.00
#
_symmetry.space_group_name_H-M   'P 1'
#
loop_
_entity.id
_entity.type
_entity.pdbx_description
1 polymer ?
#
loop_
_entity_poly.entity_id
_entity_poly.type
_entity_poly.pdbx_seq_one_letter_code
_entity_poly.pdbx_strand_id
1 'polypeptide(L)'
;MCFSMTADLVVGAALVPVAVATLREVKHWREVPFALLPTVFSVHQFIEAAVWPNDVVSPGMKHLAMLAYVFIALPLLSALVPWAILALEPSGARLRVAPFAVLGTVVSVYLAVVVLTDPVTVTMGPHALQYQTGVRGGYVWAALYVIAVIGPAVMSGYRSIVVFGIANLVGLSVVAVLYVHAFASLWCIYAATLSVLALVHMVRRRRLPDPHRYHGVAAEREASPTG
;
A
#
# COMPACT_ATOMS: atom_id res chain seq x y z
N MET A 1 2.48 -7.47 -9.17
CA MET A 1 2.27 -8.41 -10.26
C MET A 1 1.97 -7.67 -11.53
N CYS A 2 2.99 -7.43 -12.35
CA CYS A 2 2.77 -7.18 -13.77
C CYS A 2 2.85 -8.50 -14.55
N PHE A 3 2.67 -8.40 -15.87
CA PHE A 3 2.57 -9.57 -16.74
C PHE A 3 3.93 -10.08 -17.26
N SER A 4 5.01 -9.35 -17.02
CA SER A 4 6.37 -9.73 -17.44
C SER A 4 7.43 -8.99 -16.64
N MET A 5 8.66 -9.55 -16.64
CA MET A 5 9.85 -8.92 -16.07
C MET A 5 10.08 -7.50 -16.61
N THR A 6 9.92 -7.29 -17.92
CA THR A 6 10.08 -5.97 -18.54
C THR A 6 9.03 -4.99 -18.04
N ALA A 7 7.78 -5.43 -17.88
CA ALA A 7 6.73 -4.58 -17.34
C ALA A 7 7.03 -4.16 -15.89
N ASP A 8 7.48 -5.09 -15.04
CA ASP A 8 7.90 -4.79 -13.66
C ASP A 8 9.04 -3.76 -13.64
N LEU A 9 10.07 -3.92 -14.48
CA LEU A 9 11.19 -2.98 -14.60
C LEU A 9 10.73 -1.59 -15.07
N VAL A 10 9.87 -1.53 -16.08
CA VAL A 10 9.35 -0.26 -16.63
C VAL A 10 8.50 0.46 -15.59
N VAL A 11 7.56 -0.24 -14.93
CA VAL A 11 6.70 0.35 -13.91
C VAL A 11 7.52 0.78 -12.69
N GLY A 12 8.45 -0.08 -12.23
CA GLY A 12 9.37 0.24 -11.15
C GLY A 12 10.17 1.50 -11.41
N ALA A 13 10.79 1.61 -12.60
CA ALA A 13 11.58 2.78 -13.01
C ALA A 13 10.72 4.04 -13.18
N ALA A 14 9.54 3.92 -13.80
CA ALA A 14 8.62 5.04 -14.01
C ALA A 14 8.09 5.62 -12.68
N LEU A 15 8.07 4.82 -11.61
CA LEU A 15 7.63 5.26 -10.29
C LEU A 15 8.72 5.91 -9.44
N VAL A 16 10.00 5.75 -9.79
CA VAL A 16 11.10 6.38 -9.03
C VAL A 16 10.94 7.90 -8.94
N PRO A 17 10.62 8.65 -10.03
CA PRO A 17 10.37 10.08 -9.94
C PRO A 17 9.19 10.43 -9.04
N VAL A 18 8.10 9.65 -9.08
CA VAL A 18 6.92 9.84 -8.24
C VAL A 18 7.27 9.63 -6.77
N ALA A 19 8.04 8.59 -6.46
CA ALA A 19 8.54 8.30 -5.11
C ALA A 19 9.43 9.43 -4.58
N VAL A 20 10.42 9.87 -5.36
CA VAL A 20 11.31 10.98 -4.99
C VAL A 20 10.51 12.27 -4.78
N ALA A 21 9.59 12.59 -5.69
CA ALA A 21 8.74 13.77 -5.55
C ALA A 21 7.88 13.69 -4.28
N THR A 22 7.24 12.55 -4.02
CA THR A 22 6.38 12.37 -2.84
C THR A 22 7.16 12.55 -1.54
N LEU A 23 8.38 12.02 -1.47
CA LEU A 23 9.25 12.19 -0.30
C LEU A 23 9.75 13.63 -0.13
N ARG A 24 9.99 14.39 -1.21
CA ARG A 24 10.37 15.81 -1.15
C ARG A 24 9.27 16.72 -0.59
N GLU A 25 8.01 16.27 -0.67
CA GLU A 25 6.88 17.01 -0.13
C GLU A 25 6.72 16.86 1.39
N VAL A 26 7.42 15.89 2.01
CA VAL A 26 7.41 15.66 3.46
C VAL A 26 7.99 16.88 4.17
N LYS A 27 7.27 17.38 5.18
CA LYS A 27 7.80 18.37 6.13
C LYS A 27 7.86 17.84 7.56
N HIS A 28 7.13 16.77 7.85
CA HIS A 28 7.03 16.24 9.21
C HIS A 28 7.18 14.72 9.20
N TRP A 29 7.82 14.15 10.23
CA TRP A 29 8.12 12.72 10.31
C TRP A 29 6.87 11.84 10.19
N ARG A 30 5.73 12.32 10.69
CA ARG A 30 4.41 11.65 10.61
C ARG A 30 3.90 11.42 9.19
N GLU A 31 4.44 12.13 8.20
CA GLU A 31 4.03 11.98 6.79
C GLU A 31 4.88 10.96 6.05
N VAL A 32 6.06 10.64 6.59
CA VAL A 32 7.03 9.72 5.96
C VAL A 32 6.41 8.37 5.62
N PRO A 33 5.66 7.69 6.52
CA PRO A 33 5.13 6.36 6.19
C PRO A 33 4.17 6.38 4.99
N PHE A 34 3.36 7.43 4.85
CA PHE A 34 2.47 7.57 3.69
C PHE A 34 3.24 7.96 2.43
N ALA A 35 4.21 8.87 2.56
CA ALA A 35 5.06 9.29 1.45
C ALA A 35 5.98 8.19 0.92
N LEU A 36 6.24 7.15 1.73
CA LEU A 36 7.00 5.96 1.33
C LEU A 36 6.19 4.96 0.49
N LEU A 37 4.86 5.07 0.41
CA LEU A 37 4.05 4.09 -0.33
C LEU A 37 4.48 3.94 -1.80
N PRO A 38 4.73 5.01 -2.58
CA PRO A 38 5.25 4.88 -3.95
C PRO A 38 6.66 4.27 -4.00
N THR A 39 7.51 4.55 -3.01
CA THR A 39 8.86 3.95 -2.91
C THR A 39 8.77 2.45 -2.69
N VAL A 40 7.93 2.03 -1.74
CA VAL A 40 7.69 0.61 -1.44
C VAL A 40 7.16 -0.08 -2.69
N PHE A 41 6.21 0.53 -3.40
CA PHE A 41 5.69 -0.06 -4.63
C PHE A 41 6.75 -0.17 -5.73
N SER A 42 7.55 0.88 -5.96
CA SER A 42 8.66 0.84 -6.94
C SER A 42 9.69 -0.26 -6.62
N VAL A 43 10.11 -0.37 -5.35
CA VAL A 43 11.01 -1.44 -4.89
C VAL A 43 10.37 -2.82 -5.07
N HIS A 44 9.09 -2.95 -4.75
CA HIS A 44 8.34 -4.19 -4.91
C HIS A 44 8.34 -4.69 -6.35
N GLN A 45 8.24 -3.78 -7.33
CA GLN A 45 8.33 -4.12 -8.76
C GLN A 45 9.74 -4.59 -9.16
N PHE A 46 10.80 -3.92 -8.69
CA PHE A 46 12.16 -4.38 -8.98
C PHE A 46 12.47 -5.74 -8.37
N ILE A 47 11.93 -6.02 -7.17
CA ILE A 47 12.06 -7.34 -6.55
C ILE A 47 11.31 -8.39 -7.38
N GLU A 48 10.10 -8.10 -7.84
CA GLU A 48 9.33 -9.02 -8.70
C GLU A 48 10.05 -9.35 -10.01
N ALA A 49 10.67 -8.33 -10.64
CA ALA A 49 11.50 -8.52 -11.82
C ALA A 49 12.62 -9.57 -11.60
N ALA A 50 13.22 -9.61 -10.41
CA ALA A 50 14.25 -10.58 -10.08
C ALA A 50 13.70 -12.02 -9.90
N VAL A 51 12.40 -12.18 -9.62
CA VAL A 51 11.75 -13.50 -9.42
C VAL A 51 11.43 -14.18 -10.76
N TRP A 52 11.18 -13.41 -11.82
CA TRP A 52 10.95 -13.97 -13.15
C TRP A 52 12.11 -14.86 -13.61
N PRO A 53 11.87 -15.87 -14.48
CA PRO A 53 12.95 -16.66 -15.06
C PRO A 53 13.91 -15.76 -15.83
N ASN A 54 15.18 -15.81 -15.43
CA ASN A 54 16.28 -15.08 -16.04
C ASN A 54 17.60 -15.79 -15.71
N ASP A 55 18.63 -15.60 -16.52
CA ASP A 55 19.93 -16.25 -16.33
C ASP A 55 20.91 -15.40 -15.48
N VAL A 56 20.47 -14.24 -15.01
CA VAL A 56 21.32 -13.25 -14.32
C VAL A 56 21.29 -13.44 -12.81
N VAL A 57 20.12 -13.76 -12.24
CA VAL A 57 19.90 -13.86 -10.79
C VAL A 57 20.09 -15.31 -10.35
N SER A 58 20.96 -15.53 -9.37
CA SER A 58 21.24 -16.85 -8.81
C SER A 58 20.00 -17.46 -8.13
N PRO A 59 19.90 -18.80 -8.03
CA PRO A 59 18.75 -19.45 -7.39
C PRO A 59 18.49 -18.96 -5.94
N GLY A 60 19.56 -18.76 -5.16
CA GLY A 60 19.45 -18.22 -3.80
C GLY A 60 18.88 -16.79 -3.76
N MET A 61 19.26 -15.95 -4.73
CA MET A 61 18.72 -14.58 -4.83
C MET A 61 17.29 -14.53 -5.36
N LYS A 62 16.89 -15.45 -6.24
CA LYS A 62 15.48 -15.61 -6.62
C LYS A 62 14.63 -16.01 -5.42
N HIS A 63 15.11 -16.93 -4.59
CA HIS A 63 14.41 -17.32 -3.38
C HIS A 63 14.28 -16.15 -2.39
N LEU A 64 15.36 -15.39 -2.17
CA LEU A 64 15.32 -14.20 -1.32
C LEU A 64 14.38 -13.12 -1.89
N ALA A 65 14.42 -12.88 -3.20
CA ALA A 65 13.52 -11.93 -3.87
C ALA A 65 12.06 -12.35 -3.74
N MET A 66 11.77 -13.65 -3.91
CA MET A 66 10.43 -14.21 -3.69
C MET A 66 9.94 -13.98 -2.26
N LEU A 67 10.77 -14.31 -1.25
CA LEU A 67 10.43 -14.06 0.16
C LEU A 67 10.23 -12.56 0.43
N ALA A 68 11.13 -11.70 -0.04
CA ALA A 68 11.02 -10.25 0.12
C ALA A 68 9.75 -9.69 -0.53
N TYR A 69 9.41 -10.16 -1.74
CA TYR A 69 8.22 -9.77 -2.47
C TYR A 69 6.95 -10.09 -1.66
N VAL A 70 6.82 -11.33 -1.17
CA VAL A 70 5.66 -11.76 -0.39
C VAL A 70 5.63 -11.06 0.97
N PHE A 71 6.78 -10.89 1.63
CA PHE A 71 6.88 -10.19 2.90
C PHE A 71 6.45 -8.72 2.81
N ILE A 72 6.80 -8.04 1.72
CA ILE A 72 6.38 -6.66 1.47
C ILE A 72 4.87 -6.60 1.23
N ALA A 73 4.34 -7.48 0.36
CA ALA A 73 2.93 -7.45 -0.02
C ALA A 73 1.97 -7.81 1.14
N LEU A 74 2.36 -8.79 1.96
CA LEU A 74 1.52 -9.34 3.00
C LEU A 74 1.81 -8.67 4.37
N PRO A 75 2.87 -9.03 5.11
CA PRO A 75 3.18 -8.40 6.40
C PRO A 75 3.32 -6.88 6.33
N LEU A 76 4.29 -6.38 5.55
CA LEU A 76 4.68 -4.98 5.62
C LEU A 76 3.52 -4.06 5.26
N LEU A 77 2.81 -4.34 4.17
CA LEU A 77 1.72 -3.48 3.71
C LEU A 77 0.54 -3.45 4.70
N SER A 78 0.23 -4.59 5.33
CA SER A 78 -0.86 -4.70 6.31
C SER A 78 -0.64 -3.82 7.55
N ALA A 79 0.62 -3.60 7.96
CA ALA A 79 0.96 -2.65 9.01
C ALA A 79 1.15 -1.23 8.46
N LEU A 80 1.92 -1.08 7.38
CA LEU A 80 2.37 0.22 6.86
C LEU A 80 1.20 1.14 6.53
N VAL A 81 0.19 0.65 5.81
CA VAL A 81 -0.93 1.50 5.34
C VAL A 81 -1.77 2.06 6.49
N PRO A 82 -2.32 1.24 7.42
CA PRO A 82 -3.10 1.79 8.52
C PRO A 82 -2.28 2.68 9.45
N TRP A 83 -1.01 2.34 9.71
CA TRP A 83 -0.13 3.20 10.50
C TRP A 83 0.19 4.52 9.79
N ALA A 84 0.38 4.51 8.47
CA ALA A 84 0.57 5.71 7.68
C ALA A 84 -0.64 6.64 7.78
N ILE A 85 -1.85 6.11 7.62
CA ILE A 85 -3.08 6.91 7.69
C ILE A 85 -3.29 7.42 9.13
N LEU A 86 -3.12 6.58 10.15
CA LEU A 86 -3.20 6.98 11.55
C LEU A 86 -2.21 8.12 11.88
N ALA A 87 -0.99 8.05 11.34
CA ALA A 87 0.01 9.09 11.53
C ALA A 87 -0.39 10.42 10.87
N LEU A 88 -1.14 10.40 9.76
CA LEU A 88 -1.66 11.60 9.10
C LEU A 88 -2.87 12.24 9.83
N GLU A 89 -3.67 11.45 10.54
CA GLU A 89 -4.87 11.94 11.23
C GLU A 89 -4.54 12.91 12.39
N PRO A 90 -5.27 14.02 12.54
CA PRO A 90 -5.13 14.91 13.69
C PRO A 90 -5.50 14.20 15.00
N SER A 91 -4.97 14.67 16.13
CA SER A 91 -5.08 13.98 17.44
C SER A 91 -6.51 13.56 17.80
N GLY A 92 -7.50 14.42 17.57
CA GLY A 92 -8.92 14.14 17.86
C GLY A 92 -9.59 13.12 16.94
N ALA A 93 -9.03 12.84 15.76
CA ALA A 93 -9.58 11.88 14.79
C ALA A 93 -8.90 10.50 14.84
N ARG A 94 -7.72 10.39 15.48
CA ARG A 94 -6.94 9.15 15.54
C ARG A 94 -7.69 7.96 16.12
N LEU A 95 -8.56 8.18 17.11
CA LEU A 95 -9.33 7.10 17.73
C LEU A 95 -10.26 6.38 16.74
N ARG A 96 -10.66 7.04 15.64
CA ARG A 96 -11.47 6.41 14.58
C ARG A 96 -10.66 5.44 13.73
N VAL A 97 -9.34 5.64 13.64
CA VAL A 97 -8.44 4.90 12.74
C VAL A 97 -7.56 3.91 13.52
N ALA A 98 -7.29 4.16 14.80
CA ALA A 98 -6.41 3.34 15.63
C ALA A 98 -6.78 1.84 15.70
N PRO A 99 -8.07 1.45 15.77
CA PRO A 99 -8.43 0.03 15.75
C PRO A 99 -7.92 -0.71 14.49
N PHE A 100 -7.90 -0.05 13.34
CA PHE A 100 -7.39 -0.63 12.10
C PHE A 100 -5.87 -0.79 12.10
N ALA A 101 -5.13 0.10 12.77
CA ALA A 101 -3.68 -0.05 12.94
C ALA A 101 -3.33 -1.21 13.88
N VAL A 102 -4.10 -1.40 14.94
CA VAL A 102 -3.97 -2.58 15.81
C VAL A 102 -4.28 -3.85 15.02
N LEU A 103 -5.40 -3.88 14.30
CA LEU A 103 -5.77 -5.02 13.46
C LEU A 103 -4.70 -5.32 12.40
N GLY A 104 -4.23 -4.30 11.69
CA GLY A 104 -3.16 -4.42 10.69
C GLY A 104 -1.85 -4.94 11.28
N THR A 105 -1.53 -4.56 12.51
CA THR A 105 -0.36 -5.10 13.23
C THR A 105 -0.53 -6.58 13.57
N VAL A 106 -1.71 -6.98 14.06
CA VAL A 106 -2.00 -8.40 14.36
C VAL A 106 -1.93 -9.24 13.09
N VAL A 107 -2.55 -8.78 12.00
CA VAL A 107 -2.48 -9.42 10.68
C VAL A 107 -1.03 -9.48 10.19
N SER A 108 -0.27 -8.40 10.32
CA SER A 108 1.14 -8.34 9.92
C SER A 108 2.00 -9.35 10.67
N VAL A 109 1.83 -9.49 11.99
CA VAL A 109 2.61 -10.43 12.80
C VAL A 109 2.31 -11.85 12.38
N TYR A 110 1.02 -12.20 12.23
CA TYR A 110 0.62 -13.53 11.78
C TYR A 110 1.19 -13.85 10.38
N LEU A 111 1.01 -12.95 9.41
CA LEU A 111 1.51 -13.15 8.05
C LEU A 111 3.04 -13.19 8.02
N ALA A 112 3.73 -12.43 8.87
CA ALA A 112 5.19 -12.47 8.97
C ALA A 112 5.67 -13.83 9.45
N VAL A 113 5.02 -14.40 10.48
CA VAL A 113 5.32 -15.76 10.95
C VAL A 113 5.13 -16.74 9.80
N VAL A 114 3.97 -16.74 9.14
CA VAL A 114 3.69 -17.67 8.02
C VAL A 114 4.74 -17.56 6.91
N VAL A 115 5.09 -16.34 6.46
CA VAL A 115 6.06 -16.14 5.38
C VAL A 115 7.47 -16.58 5.78
N LEU A 116 7.83 -16.48 7.07
CA LEU A 116 9.17 -16.83 7.55
C LEU A 116 9.30 -18.31 7.97
N THR A 117 8.20 -18.98 8.32
CA THR A 117 8.23 -20.37 8.81
C THR A 117 7.69 -21.39 7.83
N ASP A 118 6.72 -21.03 6.99
CA ASP A 118 6.13 -21.94 6.02
C ASP A 118 6.76 -21.79 4.62
N PRO A 119 6.85 -22.86 3.82
CA PRO A 119 7.34 -22.78 2.46
C PRO A 119 6.48 -21.83 1.61
N VAL A 120 7.14 -20.88 0.97
CA VAL A 120 6.55 -20.02 -0.07
C VAL A 120 6.94 -20.59 -1.42
N THR A 121 5.97 -20.81 -2.30
CA THR A 121 6.23 -21.26 -3.66
C THR A 121 5.74 -20.23 -4.67
N VAL A 122 6.42 -20.15 -5.80
CA VAL A 122 6.03 -19.32 -6.94
C VAL A 122 5.83 -20.22 -8.14
N THR A 123 4.71 -20.04 -8.83
CA THR A 123 4.37 -20.75 -10.06
C THR A 123 4.15 -19.74 -11.18
N MET A 124 4.64 -20.04 -12.39
CA MET A 124 4.37 -19.20 -13.55
C MET A 124 2.97 -19.49 -14.09
N GLY A 125 2.09 -18.50 -14.00
CA GLY A 125 0.85 -18.48 -14.75
C GLY A 125 1.05 -17.89 -16.16
N PRO A 126 0.01 -17.90 -17.01
CA PRO A 126 0.08 -17.42 -18.39
C PRO A 126 0.55 -15.96 -18.52
N HIS A 127 0.15 -15.11 -17.56
CA HIS A 127 0.39 -13.67 -17.58
C HIS A 127 0.72 -13.08 -16.20
N ALA A 128 1.18 -13.90 -15.25
CA ALA A 128 1.53 -13.46 -13.89
C ALA A 128 2.33 -14.53 -13.14
N LEU A 129 3.17 -14.08 -12.21
CA LEU A 129 3.73 -14.95 -11.17
C LEU A 129 2.67 -15.16 -10.08
N GLN A 130 2.36 -16.42 -9.76
CA GLN A 130 1.41 -16.78 -8.72
C GLN A 130 2.16 -17.28 -7.49
N TYR A 131 1.98 -16.59 -6.37
CA TYR A 131 2.66 -16.90 -5.12
C TYR A 131 1.68 -17.63 -4.20
N GLN A 132 2.11 -18.78 -3.70
CA GLN A 132 1.34 -19.60 -2.77
C GLN A 132 2.02 -19.58 -1.40
N THR A 133 1.21 -19.42 -0.36
CA THR A 133 1.65 -19.31 1.03
C THR A 133 0.94 -20.33 1.91
N GLY A 134 1.56 -20.79 2.98
CA GLY A 134 0.99 -21.75 3.95
C GLY A 134 -0.15 -21.24 4.84
N VAL A 135 -0.76 -20.08 4.53
CA VAL A 135 -1.80 -19.45 5.36
C VAL A 135 -2.99 -20.39 5.56
N ARG A 136 -3.26 -20.76 6.81
CA ARG A 136 -4.44 -21.54 7.20
C ARG A 136 -5.64 -20.61 7.41
N GLY A 137 -6.80 -20.97 6.88
CA GLY A 137 -8.00 -20.11 6.96
C GLY A 137 -7.87 -18.82 6.13
N GLY A 138 -7.25 -18.91 4.94
CA GLY A 138 -6.87 -17.77 4.10
C GLY A 138 -7.97 -16.73 3.86
N TYR A 139 -9.24 -17.14 3.73
CA TYR A 139 -10.35 -16.20 3.53
C TYR A 139 -10.56 -15.24 4.71
N VAL A 140 -10.44 -15.72 5.95
CA VAL A 140 -10.61 -14.87 7.14
C VAL A 140 -9.49 -13.86 7.22
N TRP A 141 -8.24 -14.31 7.07
CA TRP A 141 -7.07 -13.43 7.09
C TRP A 141 -7.05 -12.44 5.94
N ALA A 142 -7.51 -12.84 4.75
CA ALA A 142 -7.70 -11.92 3.62
C ALA A 142 -8.74 -10.85 3.93
N ALA A 143 -9.89 -11.21 4.52
CA ALA A 143 -10.91 -10.24 4.92
C ALA A 143 -10.37 -9.26 5.98
N LEU A 144 -9.68 -9.77 7.02
CA LEU A 144 -9.07 -8.93 8.06
C LEU A 144 -7.99 -7.99 7.50
N TYR A 145 -7.17 -8.49 6.56
CA TYR A 145 -6.19 -7.68 5.83
C TYR A 145 -6.86 -6.53 5.09
N VAL A 146 -7.90 -6.83 4.30
CA VAL A 146 -8.61 -5.83 3.51
C VAL A 146 -9.25 -4.78 4.41
N ILE A 147 -9.89 -5.20 5.50
CA ILE A 147 -10.47 -4.29 6.50
C ILE A 147 -9.38 -3.41 7.11
N ALA A 148 -8.23 -3.98 7.48
CA ALA A 148 -7.11 -3.24 8.08
C ALA A 148 -6.49 -2.21 7.12
N VAL A 149 -6.37 -2.54 5.83
CA VAL A 149 -5.70 -1.67 4.84
C VAL A 149 -6.66 -0.61 4.28
N ILE A 150 -7.91 -0.98 3.98
CA ILE A 150 -8.89 -0.09 3.32
C ILE A 150 -9.73 0.68 4.34
N GLY A 151 -10.16 0.03 5.42
CA GLY A 151 -10.94 0.65 6.51
C GLY A 151 -10.42 1.99 7.00
N PRO A 152 -9.12 2.16 7.34
CA PRO A 152 -8.59 3.45 7.81
C PRO A 152 -8.74 4.55 6.77
N ALA A 153 -8.60 4.23 5.48
CA ALA A 153 -8.69 5.20 4.40
C ALA A 153 -10.12 5.70 4.19
N VAL A 154 -11.10 4.78 4.24
CA VAL A 154 -12.53 5.10 4.13
C VAL A 154 -13.03 5.90 5.35
N MET A 155 -12.46 5.65 6.52
CA MET A 155 -12.78 6.35 7.78
C MET A 155 -11.99 7.66 7.97
N SER A 156 -11.07 7.99 7.06
CA SER A 156 -10.21 9.17 7.17
C SER A 156 -11.00 10.48 7.06
N GLY A 157 -10.56 11.51 7.80
CA GLY A 157 -11.12 12.86 7.67
C GLY A 157 -10.75 13.56 6.35
N TYR A 158 -9.75 13.06 5.62
CA TYR A 158 -9.26 13.67 4.39
C TYR A 158 -9.92 13.06 3.16
N ARG A 159 -10.69 13.87 2.40
CA ARG A 159 -11.38 13.42 1.18
C ARG A 159 -10.46 12.71 0.18
N SER A 160 -9.22 13.15 0.01
CA SER A 160 -8.26 12.50 -0.90
C SER A 160 -7.83 11.10 -0.44
N ILE A 161 -7.73 10.88 0.87
CA ILE A 161 -7.45 9.55 1.44
C ILE A 161 -8.68 8.65 1.32
N VAL A 162 -9.89 9.19 1.49
CA VAL A 162 -11.13 8.45 1.24
C VAL A 162 -11.23 8.02 -0.23
N VAL A 163 -10.95 8.91 -1.19
CA VAL A 163 -10.91 8.55 -2.62
C VAL A 163 -9.87 7.46 -2.88
N PHE A 164 -8.69 7.53 -2.27
CA PHE A 164 -7.69 6.48 -2.34
C PHE A 164 -8.21 5.14 -1.81
N GLY A 165 -8.90 5.14 -0.66
CA GLY A 165 -9.51 3.95 -0.07
C GLY A 165 -10.61 3.34 -0.93
N ILE A 166 -11.56 4.17 -1.40
CA ILE A 166 -12.66 3.72 -2.27
C ILE A 166 -12.13 3.19 -3.60
N ALA A 167 -11.14 3.86 -4.19
CA ALA A 167 -10.49 3.35 -5.39
C ALA A 167 -9.95 1.93 -5.11
N ASN A 168 -9.19 1.73 -4.02
CA ASN A 168 -8.62 0.42 -3.69
C ASN A 168 -9.69 -0.64 -3.49
N LEU A 169 -10.81 -0.27 -2.86
CA LEU A 169 -11.94 -1.18 -2.67
C LEU A 169 -12.54 -1.59 -4.01
N VAL A 170 -12.78 -0.63 -4.92
CA VAL A 170 -13.29 -0.91 -6.27
C VAL A 170 -12.31 -1.80 -7.05
N GLY A 171 -11.02 -1.46 -7.03
CA GLY A 171 -9.98 -2.26 -7.68
C GLY A 171 -9.97 -3.70 -7.18
N LEU A 172 -10.03 -3.89 -5.85
CA LEU A 172 -10.09 -5.21 -5.23
C LEU A 172 -11.37 -5.97 -5.57
N SER A 173 -12.54 -5.33 -5.53
CA SER A 173 -13.82 -5.97 -5.88
C SER A 173 -13.84 -6.40 -7.35
N VAL A 174 -13.31 -5.56 -8.24
CA VAL A 174 -13.17 -5.87 -9.66
C VAL A 174 -12.26 -7.08 -9.86
N VAL A 175 -11.12 -7.16 -9.16
CA VAL A 175 -10.24 -8.34 -9.15
C VAL A 175 -10.98 -9.59 -8.67
N ALA A 176 -11.68 -9.49 -7.54
CA ALA A 176 -12.37 -10.62 -6.92
C ALA A 176 -13.49 -11.20 -7.80
N VAL A 177 -14.21 -10.34 -8.53
CA VAL A 177 -15.36 -10.76 -9.36
C VAL A 177 -14.91 -11.29 -10.71
N LEU A 178 -13.94 -10.63 -11.35
CA LEU A 178 -13.66 -10.89 -12.76
C LEU A 178 -12.67 -12.04 -12.98
N TYR A 179 -11.75 -12.34 -12.07
CA TYR A 179 -10.79 -13.47 -12.17
C TYR A 179 -10.17 -13.70 -13.56
N VAL A 180 -10.05 -12.65 -14.39
CA VAL A 180 -9.59 -12.75 -15.78
C VAL A 180 -8.06 -12.78 -15.81
N HIS A 181 -7.49 -13.61 -16.67
CA HIS A 181 -6.03 -13.73 -16.85
C HIS A 181 -5.27 -12.40 -17.15
N ALA A 182 -5.96 -11.29 -17.44
CA ALA A 182 -5.37 -9.97 -17.71
C ALA A 182 -5.10 -9.10 -16.45
N PHE A 183 -5.48 -9.55 -15.25
CA PHE A 183 -5.51 -8.69 -14.04
C PHE A 183 -4.17 -8.15 -13.55
N ALA A 184 -3.07 -8.88 -13.77
CA ALA A 184 -1.75 -8.42 -13.34
C ALA A 184 -1.39 -7.06 -13.98
N SER A 185 -1.61 -6.93 -15.29
CA SER A 185 -1.37 -5.67 -16.00
C SER A 185 -2.19 -4.48 -15.46
N LEU A 186 -3.48 -4.74 -15.17
CA LEU A 186 -4.40 -3.73 -14.63
C LEU A 186 -3.99 -3.33 -13.22
N TRP A 187 -3.58 -4.28 -12.39
CA TRP A 187 -3.14 -4.00 -11.02
C TRP A 187 -1.91 -3.10 -10.99
N CYS A 188 -0.93 -3.32 -11.87
CA CYS A 188 0.25 -2.46 -11.95
C CYS A 188 -0.09 -1.02 -12.35
N ILE A 189 -0.89 -0.83 -13.40
CA ILE A 189 -1.35 0.49 -13.83
C ILE A 189 -2.16 1.16 -12.72
N TYR A 190 -3.00 0.38 -12.05
CA TYR A 190 -3.84 0.82 -10.96
C TYR A 190 -3.02 1.29 -9.75
N ALA A 191 -2.03 0.51 -9.31
CA ALA A 191 -1.12 0.88 -8.23
C ALA A 191 -0.20 2.07 -8.59
N ALA A 192 0.18 2.21 -9.86
CA ALA A 192 0.88 3.40 -10.34
C ALA A 192 -0.01 4.65 -10.25
N THR A 193 -1.29 4.52 -10.61
CA THR A 193 -2.29 5.59 -10.49
C THR A 193 -2.49 6.00 -9.02
N LEU A 194 -2.59 5.02 -8.12
CA LEU A 194 -2.68 5.26 -6.68
C LEU A 194 -1.43 5.95 -6.12
N SER A 195 -0.24 5.62 -6.63
CA SER A 195 1.02 6.28 -6.26
C SER A 195 1.03 7.76 -6.66
N VAL A 196 0.48 8.09 -7.83
CA VAL A 196 0.27 9.49 -8.25
C VAL A 196 -0.75 10.19 -7.37
N LEU A 197 -1.84 9.53 -6.98
CA LEU A 197 -2.81 10.10 -6.04
C LEU A 197 -2.17 10.40 -4.67
N ALA A 198 -1.28 9.54 -4.20
CA ALA A 198 -0.51 9.77 -2.97
C ALA A 198 0.41 11.01 -3.11
N LEU A 199 1.09 11.17 -4.26
CA LEU A 199 1.86 12.39 -4.57
C LEU A 199 0.95 13.64 -4.56
N VAL A 200 -0.19 13.60 -5.23
CA VAL A 200 -1.13 14.72 -5.28
C VAL A 200 -1.63 15.08 -3.89
N HIS A 201 -1.91 14.08 -3.03
CA HIS A 201 -2.25 14.31 -1.64
C HIS A 201 -1.12 15.06 -0.91
N MET A 202 0.12 14.60 -1.04
CA MET A 202 1.28 15.22 -0.38
C MET A 202 1.54 16.66 -0.85
N VAL A 203 1.45 16.92 -2.16
CA VAL A 203 1.58 18.27 -2.73
C VAL A 203 0.49 19.21 -2.20
N ARG A 204 -0.75 18.74 -2.09
CA ARG A 204 -1.85 19.53 -1.51
C ARG A 204 -1.62 19.77 -0.02
N ARG A 205 -1.15 18.76 0.72
CA ARG A 205 -0.90 18.84 2.15
C ARG A 205 0.25 19.78 2.49
N ARG A 206 1.29 19.83 1.67
CA ARG A 206 2.42 20.78 1.82
C ARG A 206 1.99 22.24 1.74
N ARG A 207 0.86 22.54 1.08
CA ARG A 207 0.31 23.91 0.98
C ARG A 207 -0.51 24.32 2.21
N LEU A 208 -0.81 23.41 3.13
CA LEU A 208 -1.56 23.72 4.35
C LEU A 208 -0.65 24.42 5.38
N PRO A 209 -1.15 25.43 6.12
CA PRO A 209 -0.42 26.02 7.24
C PRO A 209 -0.12 24.97 8.32
N ASP A 210 1.04 25.07 8.96
CA ASP A 210 1.49 24.08 9.96
C ASP A 210 0.47 23.78 11.08
N PRO A 211 -0.26 24.75 11.67
CA PRO A 211 -1.29 24.46 12.68
C PRO A 211 -2.37 23.47 12.20
N HIS A 212 -2.77 23.58 10.92
CA HIS A 212 -3.79 22.73 10.31
C HIS A 212 -3.30 21.29 10.10
N ARG A 213 -1.98 21.08 10.06
CA ARG A 213 -1.37 19.74 9.92
C ARG A 213 -1.31 18.99 11.25
N TYR A 214 -1.19 19.71 12.37
CA TYR A 214 -1.12 19.13 13.72
C TYR A 214 -2.51 18.88 14.31
N HIS A 215 -3.38 19.89 14.22
CA HIS A 215 -4.68 19.90 14.90
C HIS A 215 -5.85 19.56 13.97
N GLY A 216 -5.60 19.43 12.66
CA GLY A 216 -6.65 19.41 11.65
C GLY A 216 -7.13 20.83 11.36
N VAL A 217 -8.00 21.00 10.36
CA VAL A 217 -8.78 22.24 10.26
C VAL A 217 -9.62 22.27 11.53
N ALA A 218 -9.22 23.08 12.52
CA ALA A 218 -10.09 23.39 13.63
C ALA A 218 -11.43 23.79 13.03
N ALA A 219 -12.53 23.33 13.61
CA ALA A 219 -13.85 23.73 13.22
C ALA A 219 -13.99 25.26 13.40
N GLU A 220 -13.50 26.03 12.44
CA GLU A 220 -13.67 27.47 12.30
C GLU A 220 -15.10 27.75 11.79
N ARG A 221 -16.06 26.95 12.27
CA ARG A 221 -17.50 27.04 12.04
C ARG A 221 -18.29 27.29 13.32
N GLU A 222 -17.65 27.40 14.49
CA GLU A 222 -18.34 27.80 15.74
C GLU A 222 -18.01 29.20 16.24
N ALA A 223 -17.18 29.97 15.52
CA ALA A 223 -16.90 31.37 15.84
C ALA A 223 -17.34 32.30 14.71
N SER A 224 -18.61 32.23 14.32
CA SER A 224 -19.27 33.42 13.76
C SER A 224 -20.33 33.87 14.75
N PRO A 225 -20.01 34.82 15.65
CA PRO A 225 -21.03 35.64 16.25
C PRO A 225 -21.47 36.63 15.16
N THR A 226 -22.43 36.24 14.33
CA THR A 226 -23.23 37.25 13.63
C THR A 226 -24.05 37.95 14.69
N GLY A 227 -23.64 39.18 15.01
CA GLY A 227 -24.46 40.15 15.73
C GLY A 227 -25.63 40.65 14.90
#